data_AF-A0A3R6RW97-F1
#
_entry.id   AF-A0A3R6RW97-F1
#
_cell.length_a   1.000
_cell.length_b   1.000
_cell.length_c   1.000
_cell.angle_alpha   90.00
_cell.angle_beta   90.00
_cell.angle_gamma   90.00
#
_symmetry.space_group_name_H-M   'P 1'
#
loop_
_entity.id
_entity.type
_entity.pdbx_description
1 polymer ?
#
loop_
_entity_poly.entity_id
_entity_poly.type
_entity_poly.pdbx_seq_one_letter_code
_entity_poly.pdbx_strand_id
1 'polypeptide(L)'
;MVASDEVWQIQKRWGLLSFRQLSACLYIDRRTLSKLDRHHPDGTLTLETLDRIYATFIHLCPEYFPLEDVEEERRRLADSRIRILMCSEVSSQVLGQK
;
A
#
# COMPACT_ATOMS: atom_id res chain seq x y z
N MET A 1 -11.02 3.02 3.67
CA MET A 1 -10.79 2.55 2.28
C MET A 1 -9.86 1.35 2.34
N VAL A 2 -10.10 0.32 1.53
CA VAL A 2 -9.30 -0.93 1.54
C VAL A 2 -7.81 -0.66 1.37
N ALA A 3 -7.42 0.28 0.49
CA ALA A 3 -6.02 0.67 0.30
C ALA A 3 -5.34 1.20 1.58
N SER A 4 -6.02 2.04 2.36
CA SER A 4 -5.48 2.58 3.60
C SER A 4 -5.31 1.51 4.68
N ASP A 5 -6.28 0.59 4.79
CA ASP A 5 -6.20 -0.52 5.75
C ASP A 5 -5.06 -1.50 5.40
N GLU A 6 -4.92 -1.85 4.12
CA GLU A 6 -3.84 -2.72 3.63
C GLU A 6 -2.45 -2.10 3.85
N VAL A 7 -2.28 -0.82 3.51
CA VAL A 7 -1.01 -0.10 3.70
C VAL A 7 -0.67 0.03 5.18
N TRP A 8 -1.67 0.24 6.05
CA TRP A 8 -1.46 0.27 7.49
C TRP A 8 -1.00 -1.08 8.05
N GLN A 9 -1.52 -2.20 7.52
CA GLN A 9 -1.03 -3.54 7.91
C GLN A 9 0.42 -3.74 7.47
N ILE A 10 0.79 -3.32 6.26
CA ILE A 10 2.17 -3.37 5.77
C ILE A 10 3.09 -2.54 6.67
N GLN A 11 2.72 -1.29 6.98
CA GLN A 11 3.45 -0.42 7.90
C GLN A 11 3.73 -1.09 9.24
N LYS A 12 2.72 -1.75 9.82
CA LYS A 12 2.87 -2.48 11.08
C LYS A 12 3.84 -3.65 10.97
N ARG A 13 3.76 -4.46 9.93
CA ARG A 13 4.67 -5.60 9.71
C ARG A 13 6.12 -5.14 9.53
N TRP A 14 6.31 -4.01 8.84
CA TRP A 14 7.63 -3.45 8.55
C TRP A 14 8.20 -2.56 9.68
N GLY A 15 7.44 -2.35 10.77
CA GLY A 15 7.83 -1.45 11.86
C GLY A 15 7.85 0.04 11.49
N LEU A 16 7.22 0.42 10.36
CA LEU A 16 7.16 1.80 9.86
C LEU A 16 5.93 2.51 10.42
N LEU A 17 5.95 2.81 11.71
CA LEU A 17 4.80 3.32 12.48
C LEU A 17 4.44 4.79 12.20
N SER A 18 5.23 5.50 11.39
CA SER A 18 4.95 6.89 11.04
C SER A 18 5.10 7.16 9.54
N PHE A 19 4.30 8.09 9.02
CA PHE A 19 4.44 8.56 7.64
C PHE A 19 5.79 9.20 7.35
N ARG A 20 6.48 9.71 8.38
CA ARG A 20 7.85 10.22 8.24
C ARG A 20 8.83 9.10 7.93
N GLN A 21 8.78 8.00 8.68
CA GLN A 21 9.61 6.82 8.42
C GLN A 21 9.25 6.19 7.08
N LEU A 22 7.96 6.08 6.77
CA LEU A 22 7.51 5.53 5.51
C LEU A 22 7.95 6.39 4.31
N SER A 23 7.84 7.70 4.41
CA SER A 23 8.29 8.64 3.37
C SER A 23 9.79 8.53 3.12
N ALA A 24 10.60 8.48 4.18
CA ALA A 24 12.04 8.31 4.08
C ALA A 24 12.43 6.95 3.50
N CYS A 25 11.72 5.88 3.89
CA CYS A 25 11.96 4.52 3.42
C CYS A 25 11.61 4.37 1.93
N LEU A 26 10.42 4.81 1.53
CA LEU A 26 9.93 4.62 0.17
C LEU A 26 10.40 5.68 -0.82
N TYR A 27 11.08 6.73 -0.35
CA TYR A 27 11.40 7.93 -1.15
C TYR A 27 10.16 8.55 -1.82
N ILE A 28 9.01 8.48 -1.12
CA ILE A 28 7.74 9.03 -1.59
C ILE A 28 7.33 10.19 -0.70
N ASP A 29 6.77 11.24 -1.30
CA ASP A 29 6.38 12.43 -0.58
C ASP A 29 5.35 12.11 0.52
N ARG A 30 5.55 12.70 1.70
CA ARG A 30 4.69 12.50 2.86
C ARG A 30 3.23 12.88 2.57
N ARG A 31 2.97 13.90 1.75
CA ARG A 31 1.62 14.31 1.35
C ARG A 31 0.92 13.20 0.58
N THR A 32 1.65 12.52 -0.31
CA THR A 32 1.13 11.36 -1.05
C THR A 32 0.79 10.21 -0.11
N LEU A 33 1.67 9.90 0.84
CA LEU A 33 1.42 8.83 1.81
C LEU A 33 0.31 9.17 2.81
N SER A 34 0.14 10.45 3.17
CA SER A 34 -0.95 10.88 4.06
C SER A 34 -2.34 10.66 3.47
N LYS A 35 -2.47 10.49 2.15
CA LYS A 35 -3.73 10.09 1.51
C LYS A 35 -4.14 8.65 1.85
N LEU A 36 -3.16 7.84 2.25
CA LEU A 36 -3.35 6.47 2.71
C LEU A 36 -3.57 6.40 4.23
N ASP A 37 -3.79 7.54 4.89
CA ASP A 37 -4.17 7.55 6.30
C ASP A 37 -5.47 6.77 6.50
N ARG A 38 -5.45 5.86 7.47
CA ARG A 38 -6.59 5.06 7.85
C ARG A 38 -7.72 5.91 8.47
N HIS A 39 -7.37 6.99 9.14
CA HIS A 39 -8.33 7.90 9.77
C HIS A 39 -8.93 8.88 8.77
N HIS A 40 -8.18 9.26 7.73
CA HIS A 40 -8.60 10.18 6.68
C HIS A 40 -8.20 9.66 5.29
N PRO A 41 -8.85 8.57 4.83
CA PRO A 41 -8.53 8.01 3.53
C PRO A 41 -8.97 8.97 2.42
N ASP A 42 -8.02 9.44 1.62
CA ASP A 42 -8.26 10.35 0.51
C ASP A 42 -8.34 9.55 -0.80
N GLY A 43 -9.53 9.54 -1.41
CA GLY A 43 -9.83 8.83 -2.65
C GLY A 43 -9.18 9.41 -3.91
N THR A 44 -8.44 10.52 -3.81
CA THR A 44 -7.74 11.13 -4.96
C THR A 44 -6.41 10.45 -5.30
N LEU A 45 -5.98 9.46 -4.51
CA LEU A 45 -4.77 8.70 -4.82
C LEU A 45 -4.98 7.83 -6.07
N THR A 46 -4.13 8.01 -7.07
CA THR A 46 -4.21 7.23 -8.32
C THR A 46 -3.65 5.81 -8.13
N LEU A 47 -4.18 4.86 -8.90
CA LEU A 47 -3.66 3.49 -8.96
C LEU A 47 -2.17 3.46 -9.35
N GLU A 48 -1.73 4.35 -10.25
CA GLU A 48 -0.33 4.48 -10.63
C GLU A 48 0.57 4.84 -9.43
N THR A 49 0.10 5.75 -8.57
CA THR A 49 0.84 6.15 -7.36
C THR A 49 0.91 4.99 -6.37
N LEU A 50 -0.20 4.26 -6.21
CA LEU A 50 -0.24 3.05 -5.39
C LEU A 50 0.74 1.99 -5.92
N ASP A 51 0.79 1.78 -7.22
CA ASP A 51 1.71 0.83 -7.85
C ASP A 51 3.17 1.19 -7.59
N ARG A 52 3.53 2.47 -7.64
CA ARG A 52 4.88 2.92 -7.26
C ARG A 52 5.21 2.62 -5.80
N ILE A 53 4.25 2.82 -4.89
CA ILE A 53 4.41 2.47 -3.46
C ILE A 53 4.69 0.97 -3.30
N TYR A 54 3.87 0.11 -3.93
CA TYR A 54 4.05 -1.34 -3.87
C TYR A 54 5.34 -1.82 -4.54
N ALA A 55 5.72 -1.22 -5.66
CA ALA A 55 6.99 -1.53 -6.32
C ALA A 55 8.19 -1.26 -5.41
N THR A 56 8.18 -0.13 -4.68
CA THR A 56 9.24 0.19 -3.73
C THR A 56 9.23 -0.76 -2.53
N PHE A 57 8.07 -1.16 -1.99
CA PHE A 57 8.00 -2.20 -0.96
C PHE A 57 8.60 -3.53 -1.46
N ILE A 58 8.23 -3.97 -2.66
CA ILE A 58 8.76 -5.22 -3.24
C ILE A 58 10.28 -5.13 -3.42
N HIS A 59 10.79 -3.96 -3.83
CA HIS A 59 12.22 -3.73 -4.00
C HIS A 59 12.99 -3.78 -2.66
N LEU A 60 12.44 -3.18 -1.61
CA LEU A 60 13.07 -3.08 -0.28
C LEU A 60 12.85 -4.31 0.60
N CYS A 61 11.97 -5.23 0.21
CA CYS A 61 11.67 -6.44 0.98
C CYS A 61 12.91 -7.23 1.44
N PRO A 62 13.94 -7.50 0.61
CA PRO A 62 15.15 -8.21 1.06
C PRO A 62 16.03 -7.44 2.03
N GLU A 63 15.86 -6.11 2.15
CA GLU A 63 16.59 -5.29 3.13
C GLU A 63 15.93 -5.36 4.52
N TYR A 64 14.64 -5.70 4.59
CA TYR A 64 13.85 -5.69 5.82
C TYR A 64 13.56 -7.09 6.39
N PHE A 65 13.63 -8.13 5.56
CA PHE A 65 13.29 -9.50 5.93
C PHE A 65 14.43 -10.45 5.55
N PRO A 66 14.67 -11.51 6.33
CA PRO A 66 15.60 -12.57 5.95
C PRO A 66 15.11 -13.23 4.66
N LEU A 67 16.03 -13.74 3.84
CA LEU A 67 15.72 -14.28 2.50
C LEU A 67 14.61 -15.35 2.50
N GLU A 68 14.51 -16.14 3.58
CA GLU A 68 13.46 -17.15 3.79
C GLU A 68 12.04 -16.55 3.90
N ASP A 69 11.91 -15.33 4.44
CA ASP A 69 10.64 -14.62 4.62
C ASP A 69 10.34 -13.65 3.46
N VAL A 70 11.34 -13.34 2.62
CA VAL A 70 11.20 -12.37 1.51
C VAL A 70 10.14 -12.80 0.50
N GLU A 71 10.12 -14.08 0.11
CA GLU A 71 9.14 -14.57 -0.86
C GLU A 71 7.71 -14.51 -0.29
N GLU A 72 7.55 -14.85 0.99
CA GLU A 72 6.27 -14.80 1.68
C GLU A 72 5.78 -13.36 1.83
N GLU A 73 6.63 -12.41 2.22
CA GLU A 73 6.23 -11.00 2.31
C GLU A 73 5.96 -10.41 0.92
N ARG A 74 6.72 -10.77 -0.13
CA ARG A 74 6.41 -10.40 -1.52
C ARG A 74 5.03 -10.92 -1.95
N ARG A 75 4.68 -12.16 -1.58
CA ARG A 75 3.36 -12.72 -1.86
C ARG A 75 2.26 -11.97 -1.12
N ARG A 76 2.46 -11.62 0.16
CA ARG A 76 1.53 -10.79 0.92
C ARG A 76 1.32 -9.40 0.31
N LEU A 77 2.38 -8.77 -0.20
CA LEU A 77 2.31 -7.50 -0.92
C LEU A 77 1.51 -7.65 -2.23
N ALA A 78 1.74 -8.73 -2.99
CA ALA A 78 0.99 -9.00 -4.21
C ALA A 78 -0.50 -9.24 -3.93
N ASP A 79 -0.84 -10.05 -2.93
CA ASP A 79 -2.23 -10.31 -2.53
C ASP A 79 -2.93 -9.05 -2.06
N SER A 80 -2.22 -8.22 -1.29
CA SER A 80 -2.68 -6.92 -0.83
C SER A 80 -3.02 -5.99 -2.01
N ARG A 81 -2.14 -5.92 -3.01
CA ARG A 81 -2.37 -5.18 -4.25
C ARG A 81 -3.60 -5.68 -5.01
N ILE A 82 -3.78 -7.00 -5.11
CA ILE A 82 -4.96 -7.60 -5.76
C ILE A 82 -6.24 -7.22 -5.02
N ARG A 83 -6.26 -7.30 -3.68
CA ARG A 83 -7.44 -6.91 -2.88
C ARG A 83 -7.83 -5.45 -3.11
N ILE A 84 -6.85 -4.55 -3.18
CA ILE A 84 -7.12 -3.13 -3.49
C ILE A 84 -7.70 -2.96 -4.89
N LEU A 85 -7.12 -3.64 -5.89
CA LEU A 85 -7.60 -3.59 -7.27
C LEU A 85 -9.04 -4.09 -7.37
N MET A 86 -9.33 -5.26 -6.79
CA MET A 86 -10.67 -5.84 -6.79
C MET A 86 -11.71 -4.92 -6.14
N CYS A 87 -11.38 -4.26 -5.03
CA CYS A 87 -12.29 -3.29 -4.41
C CYS A 87 -12.45 -1.99 -5.20
N SER A 88 -11.44 -1.59 -5.97
CA SER A 88 -11.52 -0.45 -6.89
C SER A 88 -12.40 -0.76 -8.09
N GLU A 89 -12.30 -1.97 -8.66
CA GLU A 89 -13.10 -2.41 -9.82
C GLU A 89 -14.55 -2.68 -9.44
N VAL A 90 -14.80 -3.29 -8.27
CA VAL A 90 -16.16 -3.51 -7.74
C VAL A 90 -16.86 -2.17 -7.45
N SER A 91 -16.13 -1.15 -6.96
CA SER A 91 -16.71 0.19 -6.77
C SER A 91 -17.15 0.84 -8.10
N SER A 92 -16.41 0.60 -9.19
CA SER A 92 -16.78 1.08 -10.53
C SER A 92 -17.99 0.34 -11.12
N GLN A 93 -18.15 -0.95 -10.86
CA GLN A 93 -19.32 -1.72 -11.33
C GLN A 93 -20.60 -1.40 -10.55
N VAL A 94 -20.51 -1.08 -9.25
CA VAL A 94 -21.67 -0.73 -8.43
C VAL A 94 -22.14 0.72 -8.67
N LEU A 95 -21.24 1.63 -9.05
CA LEU A 95 -21.60 3.03 -9.39
C LEU A 95 -22.03 3.23 -10.85
N GLY A 96 -21.96 2.21 -11.70
CA GLY A 96 -22.40 2.22 -13.10
C GLY A 96 -23.87 1.85 -13.32
N GLN A 97 -24.63 1.56 -12.27
CA GLN A 97 -26.08 1.37 -12.33
C GLN A 97 -26.81 2.55 -11.68
N LYS A 98 -26.96 3.65 -12.41
CA LYS A 98 -28.01 4.63 -12.12
C LYS A 98 -28.54 5.27 -13.39
#